data_AF-A0A1J3GUT6-F1
#
_entry.id   AF-A0A1J3GUT6-F1
#
_cell.length_a   1.000
_cell.length_b   1.000
_cell.length_c   1.000
_cell.angle_alpha   90.00
_cell.angle_beta   90.00
_cell.angle_gamma   90.00
#
_symmetry.space_group_name_H-M   'P 1'
#
loop_
_entity.id
_entity.type
_entity.pdbx_description
1 polymer ?
#
loop_
_entity_poly.entity_id
_entity_poly.type
_entity_poly.pdbx_seq_one_letter_code
_entity_poly.pdbx_strand_id
1 'polypeptide(L)'
;MKQWNLGVYFSLRFQEIAGALDSALTSSSLVFIQDSDSNLMLRQSATLLESLRSCWKEDVLVFSAADKFLRLTLQLISRYCIWVSSGLHTRKGNASPSPGSDWAVSATVEDFVYVIHDVNFLVAEVCGDYLGHISHYISSCSTEVLDVVRMSMLQGGDKLKEVLPLVTNTVIEVIVDKSVECLRQVKGITTTYRMTNKPLPVRHSPYVVGILRPVKAFLEGDKATRYLTQETREELLLRTVTEITRRYYEVADELVSVARRTESSIQKFRQNAQKRTGAASGASDQNVSETDKMCIQLFLDTQEYGRNISALGLKPADIPAYCSLWQCVAPADRQNTINV
;
A
#
# COMPACT_ATOMS: atom_id res chain seq x y z
N MET A 1 -17.56 -46.09 36.67
CA MET A 1 -17.13 -44.68 36.57
C MET A 1 -17.49 -44.16 35.19
N LYS A 2 -18.21 -43.04 35.06
CA LYS A 2 -18.46 -42.43 33.74
C LYS A 2 -17.12 -41.97 33.18
N GLN A 3 -16.68 -42.55 32.06
CA GLN A 3 -15.43 -42.16 31.40
C GLN A 3 -15.56 -40.71 30.93
N TRP A 4 -14.52 -39.90 31.17
CA TRP A 4 -14.46 -38.54 30.69
C TRP A 4 -14.41 -38.56 29.15
N ASN A 5 -15.45 -38.00 28.51
CA ASN A 5 -15.49 -37.93 27.05
C ASN A 5 -14.63 -36.78 26.55
N LEU A 6 -13.39 -37.10 26.17
CA LEU A 6 -12.42 -36.14 25.61
C LEU A 6 -12.92 -35.45 24.34
N GLY A 7 -13.78 -36.12 23.55
CA GLY A 7 -14.40 -35.53 22.37
C GLY A 7 -15.34 -34.39 22.74
N VAL A 8 -16.27 -34.65 23.67
CA VAL A 8 -17.21 -33.62 24.18
C VAL A 8 -16.46 -32.48 24.87
N TYR A 9 -15.44 -32.80 25.66
CA TYR A 9 -14.59 -31.78 26.29
C TYR A 9 -13.94 -30.86 25.25
N PHE A 10 -13.28 -31.44 24.24
CA PHE A 10 -12.65 -30.66 23.18
C PHE A 10 -13.69 -29.85 22.40
N SER A 11 -14.86 -30.39 22.10
CA SER A 11 -15.93 -29.63 21.41
C SER A 11 -16.38 -28.40 22.20
N LEU A 12 -16.51 -28.51 23.53
CA LEU A 12 -16.84 -27.36 24.39
C LEU A 12 -15.72 -26.32 24.37
N ARG A 13 -14.46 -26.74 24.54
CA ARG A 13 -13.30 -25.83 24.48
C ARG A 13 -13.12 -25.20 23.11
N PHE A 14 -13.35 -25.95 22.04
CA PHE A 14 -13.33 -25.42 20.69
C PHE A 14 -14.37 -24.32 20.52
N GLN A 15 -15.62 -24.55 20.95
CA GLN A 15 -16.69 -23.56 20.82
C GLN A 15 -16.40 -22.30 21.65
N GLU A 16 -15.87 -22.47 22.86
CA GLU A 16 -15.45 -21.36 23.72
C GLU A 16 -14.33 -20.52 23.07
N ILE A 17 -13.23 -21.17 22.67
CA ILE A 17 -12.02 -20.49 22.19
C ILE A 17 -12.21 -19.93 20.77
N ALA A 18 -12.74 -20.74 19.85
CA ALA A 18 -13.00 -20.30 18.48
C ALA A 18 -14.16 -19.31 18.41
N GLY A 19 -15.22 -19.53 19.20
CA GLY A 19 -16.38 -18.65 19.25
C GLY A 19 -16.03 -17.24 19.75
N ALA A 20 -15.10 -17.13 20.71
CA ALA A 20 -14.58 -15.84 21.16
C ALA A 20 -13.91 -15.06 20.00
N LEU A 21 -13.03 -15.74 19.23
CA LEU A 21 -12.39 -15.12 18.08
C LEU A 21 -13.42 -14.77 16.99
N ASP A 22 -14.28 -15.71 16.61
CA ASP A 22 -15.30 -15.49 15.57
C ASP A 22 -16.21 -14.30 15.94
N SER A 23 -16.59 -14.16 17.21
CA SER A 23 -17.35 -13.01 17.70
C SER A 23 -16.57 -11.70 17.57
N ALA A 24 -15.26 -11.68 17.79
CA ALA A 24 -14.45 -10.48 17.62
C ALA A 24 -14.28 -10.09 16.14
N LEU A 25 -14.15 -11.08 15.24
CA LEU A 25 -13.92 -10.88 13.82
C LEU A 25 -15.20 -10.47 13.04
N THR A 26 -16.39 -10.69 13.61
CA THR A 26 -17.67 -10.31 12.97
C THR A 26 -17.98 -8.80 13.05
N SER A 27 -17.22 -8.02 13.80
CA SER A 27 -17.37 -6.56 13.87
C SER A 27 -17.21 -5.91 12.48
N SER A 28 -18.09 -4.96 12.15
CA SER A 28 -18.04 -4.18 10.91
C SER A 28 -16.99 -3.06 10.92
N SER A 29 -16.24 -2.92 12.01
CA SER A 29 -15.17 -1.94 12.18
C SER A 29 -14.04 -2.48 13.06
N LEU A 30 -12.85 -1.89 12.92
CA LEU A 30 -11.72 -2.14 13.82
C LEU A 30 -12.03 -1.60 15.21
N VAL A 31 -11.77 -2.42 16.24
CA VAL A 31 -12.04 -2.04 17.63
C VAL A 31 -10.70 -1.81 18.32
N PHE A 32 -10.41 -0.55 18.65
CA PHE A 32 -9.13 -0.16 19.26
C PHE A 32 -9.13 -0.42 20.76
N ILE A 33 -8.02 -0.94 21.27
CA ILE A 33 -7.77 -1.16 22.69
C ILE A 33 -7.21 0.14 23.28
N GLN A 34 -7.75 0.57 24.43
CA GLN A 34 -7.30 1.77 25.15
C GLN A 34 -6.30 1.45 26.28
N ASP A 35 -6.01 0.17 26.48
CA ASP A 35 -5.10 -0.29 27.51
C ASP A 35 -3.64 0.02 27.15
N SER A 36 -2.95 0.70 28.06
CA SER A 36 -1.58 1.17 27.85
C SER A 36 -0.55 0.04 27.92
N ASP A 37 -0.92 -1.07 28.55
CA ASP A 37 -0.03 -2.21 28.81
C ASP A 37 -0.10 -3.28 27.69
N SER A 38 -1.05 -3.14 26.75
CA SER A 38 -1.18 -4.06 25.62
C SER A 38 -0.22 -3.69 24.49
N ASN A 39 0.62 -4.65 24.08
CA ASN A 39 1.45 -4.51 22.87
C ASN A 39 0.64 -4.50 21.57
N LEU A 40 -0.61 -4.97 21.62
CA LEU A 40 -1.55 -5.03 20.51
C LEU A 40 -2.56 -3.89 20.59
N MET A 41 -2.88 -3.29 19.44
CA MET A 41 -3.76 -2.11 19.33
C MET A 41 -5.21 -2.48 19.00
N LEU A 42 -5.45 -3.64 18.39
CA LEU A 42 -6.75 -4.10 17.93
C LEU A 42 -7.29 -5.22 18.82
N ARG A 43 -8.58 -5.12 19.19
CA ARG A 43 -9.29 -6.16 19.93
C ARG A 43 -9.25 -7.50 19.20
N GLN A 44 -9.39 -7.47 17.87
CA GLN A 44 -9.36 -8.66 17.03
C GLN A 44 -8.04 -9.43 17.18
N SER A 45 -6.91 -8.71 17.16
CA SER A 45 -5.58 -9.28 17.28
C SER A 45 -5.29 -9.75 18.72
N ALA A 46 -5.73 -9.00 19.72
CA ALA A 46 -5.63 -9.41 21.12
C ALA A 46 -6.44 -10.68 21.40
N THR A 47 -7.68 -10.75 20.91
CA THR A 47 -8.52 -11.95 21.05
C THR A 47 -7.91 -13.16 20.34
N LEU A 48 -7.27 -12.99 19.18
CA LEU A 48 -6.50 -14.08 18.57
C LEU A 48 -5.41 -14.58 19.53
N LEU A 49 -4.58 -13.68 20.07
CA LEU A 49 -3.49 -14.06 20.95
C LEU A 49 -3.99 -14.75 22.23
N GLU A 50 -5.07 -14.23 22.83
CA GLU A 50 -5.74 -14.84 23.98
C GLU A 50 -6.28 -16.24 23.65
N SER A 51 -6.92 -16.42 22.48
CA SER A 51 -7.41 -17.71 22.02
C SER A 51 -6.28 -18.72 21.77
N LEU A 52 -5.14 -18.26 21.22
CA LEU A 52 -3.94 -19.10 21.05
C LEU A 52 -3.41 -19.55 22.41
N ARG A 53 -3.15 -18.60 23.33
CA ARG A 53 -2.68 -18.90 24.69
C ARG A 53 -3.64 -19.84 25.44
N SER A 54 -4.95 -19.65 25.28
CA SER A 54 -5.97 -20.52 25.87
C SER A 54 -5.91 -21.97 25.38
N CYS A 55 -5.44 -22.23 24.16
CA CYS A 55 -5.30 -23.60 23.64
C CYS A 55 -4.25 -24.42 24.41
N TRP A 56 -3.25 -23.76 25.01
CA TRP A 56 -2.10 -24.40 25.65
C TRP A 56 -1.95 -24.00 27.13
N LYS A 57 -3.05 -23.56 27.74
CA LYS A 57 -3.12 -23.26 29.16
C LYS A 57 -3.28 -24.56 29.96
N GLU A 58 -2.61 -24.67 31.11
CA GLU A 58 -2.55 -25.90 31.91
C GLU A 58 -3.93 -26.40 32.38
N ASP A 59 -4.88 -25.51 32.63
CA ASP A 59 -6.26 -25.81 33.03
C ASP A 59 -7.21 -26.14 31.86
N VAL A 60 -6.73 -26.02 30.62
CA VAL A 60 -7.51 -26.27 29.40
C VAL A 60 -6.96 -27.46 28.62
N LEU A 61 -5.65 -27.56 28.46
CA LEU A 61 -5.02 -28.56 27.62
C LEU A 61 -5.03 -29.93 28.28
N VAL A 62 -5.59 -30.91 27.59
CA VAL A 62 -5.44 -32.32 27.94
C VAL A 62 -4.45 -32.94 26.97
N PHE A 63 -3.32 -33.47 27.47
CA PHE A 63 -2.21 -33.95 26.64
C PHE A 63 -2.64 -34.98 25.58
N SER A 64 -3.59 -35.86 25.90
CA SER A 64 -4.15 -36.84 24.95
C SER A 64 -4.97 -36.25 23.81
N ALA A 65 -5.23 -34.93 23.82
CA ALA A 65 -5.89 -34.18 22.76
C ALA A 65 -5.00 -33.04 22.21
N ALA A 66 -3.69 -33.07 22.47
CA ALA A 66 -2.76 -32.02 22.04
C ALA A 66 -2.73 -31.84 20.52
N ASP A 67 -2.92 -32.91 19.74
CA ASP A 67 -3.09 -32.86 18.28
C ASP A 67 -4.29 -31.99 17.86
N LYS A 68 -5.40 -32.09 18.59
CA LYS A 68 -6.62 -31.31 18.33
C LYS A 68 -6.43 -29.84 18.70
N PHE A 69 -5.74 -29.55 19.80
CA PHE A 69 -5.43 -28.18 20.21
C PHE A 69 -4.39 -27.52 19.29
N LEU A 70 -3.42 -28.27 18.78
CA LEU A 70 -2.52 -27.80 17.73
C LEU A 70 -3.31 -27.47 16.45
N ARG A 71 -4.20 -28.36 16.03
CA ARG A 71 -5.08 -28.10 14.88
C ARG A 71 -5.92 -26.83 15.10
N LEU A 72 -6.51 -26.65 16.29
CA LEU A 72 -7.27 -25.45 16.63
C LEU A 72 -6.38 -24.20 16.57
N THR A 73 -5.15 -24.25 17.11
CA THR A 73 -4.16 -23.17 17.04
C THR A 73 -3.96 -22.70 15.59
N LEU A 74 -3.70 -23.63 14.67
CA LEU A 74 -3.50 -23.33 13.25
C LEU A 74 -4.78 -22.82 12.57
N GLN A 75 -5.94 -23.35 12.97
CA GLN A 75 -7.24 -22.87 12.47
C GLN A 75 -7.54 -21.43 12.92
N LEU A 76 -7.18 -21.04 14.14
CA LEU A 76 -7.36 -19.66 14.63
C LEU A 76 -6.49 -18.68 13.84
N ILE A 77 -5.22 -19.03 13.60
CA ILE A 77 -4.32 -18.23 12.75
C ILE A 77 -4.90 -18.08 11.34
N SER A 78 -5.33 -19.19 10.74
CA SER A 78 -5.93 -19.20 9.40
C SER A 78 -7.18 -18.33 9.30
N ARG A 79 -8.10 -18.41 10.29
CA ARG A 79 -9.29 -17.56 10.36
C ARG A 79 -8.95 -16.08 10.38
N TYR A 80 -7.95 -15.69 11.19
CA TYR A 80 -7.51 -14.30 11.25
C TYR A 80 -6.90 -13.82 9.92
N CYS A 81 -6.02 -14.62 9.30
CA CYS A 81 -5.45 -14.30 7.99
C CYS A 81 -6.53 -14.13 6.91
N ILE A 82 -7.54 -15.00 6.91
CA ILE A 82 -8.69 -14.93 6.00
C ILE A 82 -9.52 -13.69 6.29
N TRP A 83 -9.76 -13.34 7.55
CA TRP A 83 -10.49 -12.13 7.92
C TRP A 83 -9.80 -10.85 7.42
N VAL A 84 -8.48 -10.72 7.63
CA VAL A 84 -7.74 -9.56 7.13
C VAL A 84 -7.79 -9.53 5.61
N SER A 85 -7.48 -10.65 4.96
CA SER A 85 -7.47 -10.74 3.49
C SER A 85 -8.84 -10.42 2.90
N SER A 86 -9.92 -11.02 3.43
CA SER A 86 -11.30 -10.79 2.98
C SER A 86 -11.67 -9.31 3.09
N GLY A 87 -11.37 -8.67 4.23
CA GLY A 87 -11.62 -7.24 4.41
C GLY A 87 -10.95 -6.39 3.33
N LEU A 88 -9.66 -6.62 3.07
CA LEU A 88 -8.93 -5.91 2.02
C LEU A 88 -9.52 -6.13 0.62
N HIS A 89 -9.97 -7.35 0.30
CA HIS A 89 -10.62 -7.63 -0.98
C HIS A 89 -11.97 -6.92 -1.11
N THR A 90 -12.76 -6.86 -0.04
CA THR A 90 -14.02 -6.11 0.00
C THR A 90 -13.79 -4.62 -0.22
N ARG A 91 -12.75 -4.03 0.39
CA ARG A 91 -12.37 -2.62 0.16
C ARG A 91 -12.07 -2.32 -1.31
N LYS A 92 -11.42 -3.26 -2.01
CA LYS A 92 -11.11 -3.12 -3.44
C LYS A 92 -12.33 -3.31 -4.36
N GLY A 93 -13.50 -3.66 -3.82
CA GLY A 93 -14.70 -3.99 -4.61
C GLY A 93 -14.63 -5.35 -5.31
N ASN A 94 -13.72 -6.24 -4.86
CA ASN A 94 -13.42 -7.51 -5.54
C ASN A 94 -14.17 -8.72 -4.96
N ALA A 95 -14.95 -8.55 -3.90
CA ALA A 95 -15.56 -9.66 -3.15
C ALA A 95 -17.07 -9.45 -2.91
N SER A 96 -17.81 -10.57 -2.85
CA SER A 96 -19.16 -10.60 -2.30
C SER A 96 -19.14 -10.28 -0.80
N PRO A 97 -20.11 -9.55 -0.24
CA PRO A 97 -20.12 -9.19 1.18
C PRO A 97 -20.12 -10.44 2.05
N SER A 98 -19.11 -10.59 2.92
CA SER A 98 -19.07 -11.62 3.95
C SER A 98 -19.23 -10.96 5.33
N PRO A 99 -19.92 -11.58 6.29
CA PRO A 99 -20.04 -11.01 7.63
C PRO A 99 -18.66 -10.70 8.21
N GLY A 100 -18.44 -9.46 8.66
CA GLY A 100 -17.16 -9.03 9.23
C GLY A 100 -16.08 -8.64 8.21
N SER A 101 -16.35 -8.54 6.90
CA SER A 101 -15.39 -8.01 5.92
C SER A 101 -15.47 -6.49 5.68
N ASP A 102 -16.47 -5.82 6.25
CA ASP A 102 -16.73 -4.40 5.96
C ASP A 102 -15.79 -3.44 6.72
N TRP A 103 -15.04 -3.94 7.70
CA TRP A 103 -14.13 -3.14 8.52
C TRP A 103 -13.10 -2.37 7.68
N ALA A 104 -12.61 -2.98 6.60
CA ALA A 104 -11.59 -2.37 5.77
C ALA A 104 -12.17 -1.24 4.91
N VAL A 105 -13.47 -1.25 4.61
CA VAL A 105 -14.14 -0.17 3.88
C VAL A 105 -14.28 1.07 4.78
N SER A 106 -14.63 0.87 6.04
CA SER A 106 -14.80 1.93 7.03
C SER A 106 -13.47 2.45 7.61
N ALA A 107 -12.41 1.65 7.56
CA ALA A 107 -11.09 2.01 8.08
C ALA A 107 -10.42 3.17 7.31
N THR A 108 -9.76 4.04 8.07
CA THR A 108 -8.87 5.08 7.54
C THR A 108 -7.53 4.50 7.13
N VAL A 109 -6.71 5.26 6.39
CA VAL A 109 -5.38 4.78 5.98
C VAL A 109 -4.47 4.59 7.20
N GLU A 110 -4.66 5.43 8.22
CA GLU A 110 -3.95 5.41 9.48
C GLU A 110 -4.33 4.19 10.34
N ASP A 111 -5.53 3.62 10.19
CA ASP A 111 -5.93 2.42 10.94
C ASP A 111 -5.21 1.16 10.46
N PHE A 112 -4.82 1.09 9.18
CA PHE A 112 -4.02 -0.02 8.65
C PHE A 112 -2.63 -0.09 9.27
N VAL A 113 -2.11 1.01 9.85
CA VAL A 113 -0.86 0.99 10.62
C VAL A 113 -0.96 0.04 11.80
N TYR A 114 -2.09 0.05 12.52
CA TYR A 114 -2.30 -0.87 13.63
C TYR A 114 -2.43 -2.32 13.15
N VAL A 115 -3.04 -2.55 11.99
CA VAL A 115 -3.09 -3.90 11.40
C VAL A 115 -1.67 -4.41 11.09
N ILE A 116 -0.80 -3.57 10.49
CA ILE A 116 0.61 -3.94 10.22
C ILE A 116 1.36 -4.22 11.52
N HIS A 117 1.24 -3.33 12.51
CA HIS A 117 1.87 -3.47 13.83
C HIS A 117 1.45 -4.76 14.53
N ASP A 118 0.15 -4.99 14.65
CA ASP A 118 -0.40 -6.16 15.34
C ASP A 118 -0.04 -7.47 14.63
N VAL A 119 -0.05 -7.49 13.29
CA VAL A 119 0.38 -8.68 12.51
C VAL A 119 1.86 -8.96 12.73
N ASN A 120 2.73 -7.95 12.71
CA ASN A 120 4.15 -8.12 13.00
C ASN A 120 4.38 -8.66 14.42
N PHE A 121 3.64 -8.14 15.40
CA PHE A 121 3.70 -8.64 16.78
C PHE A 121 3.25 -10.10 16.86
N LEU A 122 2.11 -10.44 16.23
CA LEU A 122 1.60 -11.81 16.21
C LEU A 122 2.59 -12.78 15.54
N VAL A 123 3.25 -12.37 14.45
CA VAL A 123 4.31 -13.18 13.80
C VAL A 123 5.46 -13.44 14.76
N ALA A 124 5.96 -12.40 15.44
CA ALA A 124 7.06 -12.53 16.39
C ALA A 124 6.70 -13.44 17.56
N GLU A 125 5.50 -13.29 18.11
CA GLU A 125 5.00 -14.10 19.22
C GLU A 125 4.80 -15.56 18.81
N VAL A 126 4.12 -15.81 17.68
CA VAL A 126 3.80 -17.16 17.16
C VAL A 126 5.06 -17.93 16.79
N CYS A 127 6.07 -17.28 16.21
CA CYS A 127 7.35 -17.89 15.87
C CYS A 127 8.37 -17.88 17.01
N GLY A 128 8.09 -17.17 18.10
CA GLY A 128 8.99 -16.97 19.24
C GLY A 128 8.48 -17.67 20.50
N ASP A 129 8.17 -16.88 21.53
CA ASP A 129 7.89 -17.37 22.88
C ASP A 129 6.73 -18.37 22.93
N TYR A 130 5.69 -18.16 22.12
CA TYR A 130 4.54 -19.07 22.08
C TYR A 130 4.93 -20.45 21.53
N LEU A 131 5.74 -20.50 20.47
CA LEU A 131 6.30 -21.76 19.95
C LEU A 131 7.26 -22.40 20.97
N GLY A 132 8.03 -21.60 21.69
CA GLY A 132 8.87 -22.06 22.79
C GLY A 132 8.05 -22.75 23.89
N HIS A 133 6.95 -22.14 24.31
CA HIS A 133 6.00 -22.69 25.30
C HIS A 133 5.41 -24.02 24.84
N ILE A 134 4.91 -24.08 23.59
CA ILE A 134 4.40 -25.33 23.02
C ILE A 134 5.49 -26.40 23.03
N SER A 135 6.69 -26.08 22.55
CA SER A 135 7.82 -27.01 22.45
C SER A 135 8.23 -27.56 23.82
N HIS A 136 8.22 -26.72 24.85
CA HIS A 136 8.49 -27.14 26.22
C HIS A 136 7.44 -28.11 26.73
N TYR A 137 6.16 -27.81 26.46
CA TYR A 137 5.04 -28.65 26.90
C TYR A 137 5.06 -30.05 26.27
N ILE A 138 5.41 -30.16 24.98
CA ILE A 138 5.50 -31.44 24.28
C ILE A 138 6.91 -32.05 24.29
N SER A 139 7.80 -31.60 25.18
CA SER A 139 9.20 -32.03 25.24
C SER A 139 9.40 -33.53 25.51
N SER A 140 8.40 -34.21 26.07
CA SER A 140 8.40 -35.66 26.28
C SER A 140 8.07 -36.47 25.02
N CYS A 141 7.62 -35.83 23.94
CA CYS A 141 7.32 -36.47 22.66
C CYS A 141 8.60 -36.80 21.88
N SER A 142 8.46 -37.59 20.81
CA SER A 142 9.60 -37.88 19.92
C SER A 142 10.08 -36.65 19.16
N THR A 143 11.32 -36.69 18.69
CA THR A 143 11.94 -35.64 17.88
C THR A 143 11.14 -35.32 16.62
N GLU A 144 10.56 -36.33 15.98
CA GLU A 144 9.74 -36.16 14.77
C GLU A 144 8.47 -35.35 15.07
N VAL A 145 7.84 -35.57 16.23
CA VAL A 145 6.65 -34.81 16.64
C VAL A 145 7.02 -33.36 16.92
N LEU A 146 8.10 -33.13 17.66
CA LEU A 146 8.60 -31.78 17.94
C LEU A 146 8.89 -31.00 16.66
N ASP A 147 9.50 -31.66 15.67
CA ASP A 147 9.82 -31.05 14.38
C ASP A 147 8.56 -30.74 13.57
N VAL A 148 7.57 -31.65 13.53
CA VAL A 148 6.29 -31.42 12.85
C VAL A 148 5.55 -30.24 13.46
N VAL A 149 5.49 -30.14 14.79
CA VAL A 149 4.85 -29.01 15.48
C VAL A 149 5.59 -27.71 15.18
N ARG A 150 6.92 -27.70 15.27
CA ARG A 150 7.74 -26.52 14.95
C ARG A 150 7.48 -26.05 13.52
N MET A 151 7.56 -26.94 12.54
CA MET A 151 7.33 -26.60 11.14
C MET A 151 5.91 -26.09 10.89
N SER A 152 4.90 -26.70 11.52
CA SER A 152 3.50 -26.28 11.38
C SER A 152 3.28 -24.87 11.93
N MET A 153 3.89 -24.55 13.07
CA MET A 153 3.80 -23.21 13.68
C MET A 153 4.54 -22.15 12.86
N LEU A 154 5.71 -22.47 12.32
CA LEU A 154 6.44 -21.58 11.41
C LEU A 154 5.63 -21.30 10.14
N GLN A 155 4.99 -22.32 9.56
CA GLN A 155 4.06 -22.14 8.44
C GLN A 155 2.87 -21.24 8.81
N GLY A 156 2.33 -21.36 10.03
CA GLY A 156 1.31 -20.45 10.54
C GLY A 156 1.81 -18.99 10.62
N GLY A 157 3.03 -18.79 11.11
CA GLY A 157 3.69 -17.49 11.11
C GLY A 157 3.90 -16.92 9.70
N ASP A 158 4.30 -17.75 8.74
CA ASP A 158 4.46 -17.34 7.35
C ASP A 158 3.11 -16.94 6.72
N LYS A 159 2.02 -17.62 7.06
CA LYS A 159 0.66 -17.21 6.64
C LYS A 159 0.23 -15.86 7.21
N LEU A 160 0.68 -15.49 8.41
CA LEU A 160 0.48 -14.13 8.94
C LEU A 160 1.31 -13.11 8.15
N LYS A 161 2.58 -13.43 7.85
CA LYS A 161 3.44 -12.55 7.02
C LYS A 161 2.88 -12.32 5.62
N GLU A 162 2.26 -13.32 4.99
CA GLU A 162 1.64 -13.19 3.67
C GLU A 162 0.56 -12.10 3.61
N VAL A 163 -0.03 -11.72 4.75
CA VAL A 163 -1.03 -10.66 4.84
C VAL A 163 -0.40 -9.26 4.82
N LEU A 164 0.84 -9.10 5.30
CA LEU A 164 1.52 -7.80 5.42
C LEU A 164 1.66 -7.08 4.06
N PRO A 165 2.10 -7.74 2.96
CA PRO A 165 2.12 -7.11 1.65
C PRO A 165 0.74 -6.66 1.17
N LEU A 166 -0.32 -7.40 1.50
CA LEU A 166 -1.69 -7.03 1.09
C LEU A 166 -2.11 -5.72 1.77
N VAL A 167 -1.89 -5.60 3.08
CA VAL A 167 -2.20 -4.38 3.85
C VAL A 167 -1.36 -3.21 3.35
N THR A 168 -0.06 -3.44 3.17
CA THR A 168 0.90 -2.44 2.68
C THR A 168 0.50 -1.91 1.30
N ASN A 169 0.11 -2.79 0.38
CA ASN A 169 -0.38 -2.40 -0.94
C ASN A 169 -1.65 -1.55 -0.86
N THR A 170 -2.57 -1.89 0.03
CA THR A 170 -3.78 -1.08 0.24
C THR A 170 -3.46 0.31 0.78
N VAL A 171 -2.50 0.44 1.71
CA VAL A 171 -2.02 1.75 2.17
C VAL A 171 -1.45 2.56 1.02
N ILE A 172 -0.57 1.96 0.22
CA ILE A 172 0.03 2.60 -0.97
C ILE A 172 -1.06 3.07 -1.93
N GLU A 173 -2.00 2.21 -2.30
CA GLU A 173 -3.11 2.53 -3.22
C GLU A 173 -3.90 3.75 -2.74
N VAL A 174 -4.28 3.80 -1.46
CA VAL A 174 -5.06 4.92 -0.91
C VAL A 174 -4.28 6.23 -0.93
N ILE A 175 -2.97 6.21 -0.66
CA ILE A 175 -2.13 7.42 -0.68
C ILE A 175 -1.88 7.88 -2.12
N VAL A 176 -1.64 6.93 -3.04
CA VAL A 176 -1.47 7.19 -4.48
C VAL A 176 -2.73 7.85 -5.03
N ASP A 177 -3.93 7.32 -4.73
CA ASP A 177 -5.18 7.86 -5.24
C ASP A 177 -5.39 9.33 -4.82
N LYS A 178 -5.13 9.65 -3.54
CA LYS A 178 -5.16 11.05 -3.05
C LYS A 178 -4.15 11.95 -3.77
N SER A 179 -2.97 11.42 -4.10
CA SER A 179 -1.91 12.17 -4.77
C SER A 179 -2.22 12.39 -6.26
N VAL A 180 -2.84 11.40 -6.92
CA VAL A 180 -3.27 11.44 -8.33
C VAL A 180 -4.40 12.44 -8.55
N GLU A 181 -5.22 12.75 -7.55
CA GLU A 181 -6.20 13.84 -7.64
C GLU A 181 -5.55 15.19 -7.97
N CYS A 182 -4.34 15.46 -7.44
CA CYS A 182 -3.58 16.66 -7.78
C CYS A 182 -3.12 16.63 -9.25
N LEU A 183 -2.77 15.46 -9.79
CA LEU A 183 -2.34 15.28 -11.17
C LEU A 183 -3.45 15.55 -12.19
N ARG A 184 -4.73 15.56 -11.79
CA ARG A 184 -5.83 15.97 -12.70
C ARG A 184 -5.63 17.39 -13.25
N GLN A 185 -4.93 18.26 -12.50
CA GLN A 185 -4.63 19.63 -12.91
C GLN A 185 -3.63 19.72 -14.07
N VAL A 186 -2.87 18.65 -14.35
CA VAL A 186 -1.94 18.58 -15.50
C VAL A 186 -2.67 18.85 -16.81
N LYS A 187 -3.91 18.37 -16.96
CA LYS A 187 -4.75 18.64 -18.15
C LYS A 187 -5.06 20.13 -18.35
N GLY A 188 -5.01 20.93 -17.28
CA GLY A 188 -5.16 22.39 -17.33
C GLY A 188 -4.01 23.12 -18.02
N ILE A 189 -2.84 22.48 -18.15
CA ILE A 189 -1.69 23.04 -18.89
C ILE A 189 -2.06 23.24 -20.37
N THR A 190 -2.79 22.28 -20.95
CA THR A 190 -3.27 22.40 -22.34
C THR A 190 -4.15 23.64 -22.52
N THR A 191 -5.13 23.85 -21.64
CA THR A 191 -6.00 25.03 -21.68
C THR A 191 -5.23 26.34 -21.46
N THR A 192 -4.16 26.29 -20.67
CA THR A 192 -3.36 27.46 -20.31
C THR A 192 -2.58 28.01 -21.49
N TYR A 193 -2.03 27.15 -22.34
CA TYR A 193 -1.12 27.57 -23.43
C TYR A 193 -1.72 27.48 -24.83
N ARG A 194 -2.73 26.64 -25.05
CA ARG A 194 -3.39 26.51 -26.35
C ARG A 194 -4.17 27.77 -26.72
N MET A 195 -3.89 28.36 -27.87
CA MET A 195 -4.54 29.57 -28.39
C MET A 195 -4.44 30.77 -27.43
N THR A 196 -3.36 30.88 -26.66
CA THR A 196 -3.12 32.01 -25.76
C THR A 196 -1.81 32.72 -26.08
N ASN A 197 -1.81 34.06 -26.02
CA ASN A 197 -0.60 34.88 -26.11
C ASN A 197 0.19 34.91 -24.79
N LYS A 198 0.10 33.85 -23.97
CA LYS A 198 0.82 33.81 -22.69
C LYS A 198 2.34 33.76 -22.90
N PRO A 199 3.11 34.45 -22.04
CA PRO A 199 4.56 34.40 -22.07
C PRO A 199 5.07 33.00 -21.74
N LEU A 200 6.36 32.77 -22.00
CA LEU A 200 7.01 31.49 -21.67
C LEU A 200 6.95 31.22 -20.16
N PRO A 201 6.67 29.98 -19.75
CA PRO A 201 6.70 29.61 -18.35
C PRO A 201 8.08 29.75 -17.74
N VAL A 202 8.13 30.29 -16.53
CA VAL A 202 9.36 30.51 -15.73
C VAL A 202 9.29 29.91 -14.34
N ARG A 203 8.13 29.38 -13.94
CA ARG A 203 7.89 28.74 -12.65
C ARG A 203 7.10 27.46 -12.85
N HIS A 204 7.27 26.52 -11.92
CA HIS A 204 6.45 25.33 -11.86
C HIS A 204 4.99 25.67 -11.53
N SER A 205 4.08 24.77 -11.88
CA SER A 205 2.66 24.85 -11.60
C SER A 205 2.39 24.70 -10.09
N PRO A 206 1.36 25.37 -9.53
CA PRO A 206 1.06 25.30 -8.10
C PRO A 206 0.71 23.88 -7.60
N TYR A 207 0.12 23.03 -8.45
CA TYR A 207 -0.32 21.69 -8.05
C TYR A 207 0.85 20.77 -7.65
N VAL A 208 2.06 21.03 -8.14
CA VAL A 208 3.24 20.16 -7.95
C VAL A 208 3.59 19.99 -6.48
N VAL A 209 3.46 21.07 -5.69
CA VAL A 209 3.72 21.06 -4.24
C VAL A 209 2.71 20.17 -3.49
N GLY A 210 1.52 19.97 -4.06
CA GLY A 210 0.48 19.13 -3.48
C GLY A 210 0.66 17.63 -3.71
N ILE A 211 1.45 17.22 -4.72
CA ILE A 211 1.52 15.80 -5.17
C ILE A 211 2.01 14.88 -4.05
N LEU A 212 3.10 15.25 -3.37
CA LEU A 212 3.71 14.39 -2.34
C LEU A 212 3.22 14.70 -0.91
N ARG A 213 2.32 15.68 -0.75
CA ARG A 213 1.78 16.05 0.55
C ARG A 213 1.05 14.88 1.26
N PRO A 214 0.24 14.05 0.59
CA PRO A 214 -0.41 12.91 1.23
C PRO A 214 0.60 11.88 1.77
N VAL A 215 1.68 11.62 1.03
CA VAL A 215 2.75 10.70 1.44
C VAL A 215 3.43 11.21 2.71
N LYS A 216 3.84 12.48 2.69
CA LYS A 216 4.50 13.12 3.82
C LYS A 216 3.60 13.13 5.07
N ALA A 217 2.35 13.56 4.91
CA ALA A 217 1.39 13.63 6.02
C ALA A 217 1.12 12.26 6.67
N PHE A 218 1.08 11.19 5.87
CA PHE A 218 0.91 9.85 6.41
C PHE A 218 2.16 9.38 7.19
N LEU A 219 3.36 9.52 6.62
CA LEU A 219 4.62 9.03 7.21
C LEU A 219 5.10 9.83 8.43
N GLU A 220 4.71 11.10 8.52
CA GLU A 220 4.95 11.97 9.67
C GLU A 220 3.82 11.91 10.72
N GLY A 221 2.73 11.18 10.43
CA GLY A 221 1.63 11.01 11.38
C GLY A 221 2.03 10.21 12.61
N ASP A 222 1.37 10.48 13.74
CA ASP A 222 1.67 9.88 15.04
C ASP A 222 1.65 8.35 15.00
N LYS A 223 0.63 7.76 14.35
CA LYS A 223 0.51 6.30 14.24
C LYS A 223 1.67 5.71 13.45
N ALA A 224 1.98 6.25 12.28
CA ALA A 224 3.07 5.74 11.44
C ALA A 224 4.43 5.86 12.15
N THR A 225 4.67 6.97 12.84
CA THR A 225 5.94 7.21 13.56
C THR A 225 6.11 6.30 14.77
N ARG A 226 5.01 5.97 15.48
CA ARG A 226 5.06 5.18 16.70
C ARG A 226 5.04 3.67 16.48
N TYR A 227 4.34 3.19 15.44
CA TYR A 227 4.02 1.77 15.28
C TYR A 227 4.60 1.10 14.03
N LEU A 228 5.10 1.87 13.05
CA LEU A 228 5.83 1.29 11.92
C LEU A 228 7.33 1.28 12.21
N THR A 229 8.00 0.20 11.81
CA THR A 229 9.46 0.16 11.82
C THR A 229 10.02 1.12 10.78
N GLN A 230 11.28 1.53 10.97
CA GLN A 230 11.97 2.39 10.00
C GLN A 230 12.01 1.74 8.61
N GLU A 231 12.27 0.43 8.53
CA GLU A 231 12.28 -0.34 7.29
C GLU A 231 10.92 -0.28 6.56
N THR A 232 9.81 -0.50 7.28
CA THR A 232 8.47 -0.43 6.67
C THR A 232 8.13 1.00 6.20
N ARG A 233 8.58 2.04 6.92
CA ARG A 233 8.38 3.43 6.52
C ARG A 233 9.16 3.77 5.24
N GLU A 234 10.41 3.31 5.15
CA GLU A 234 11.25 3.49 3.96
C GLU A 234 10.69 2.73 2.76
N GLU A 235 10.21 1.50 2.96
CA GLU A 235 9.53 0.72 1.92
C GLU A 235 8.28 1.45 1.40
N LEU A 236 7.40 1.89 2.32
CA LEU A 236 6.17 2.61 1.98
C LEU A 236 6.47 3.91 1.21
N LEU A 237 7.46 4.68 1.66
CA LEU A 237 7.91 5.90 1.00
C LEU A 237 8.35 5.61 -0.44
N LEU A 238 9.31 4.69 -0.62
CA LEU A 238 9.86 4.36 -1.93
C LEU A 238 8.79 3.84 -2.89
N ARG A 239 7.98 2.89 -2.45
CA ARG A 239 6.97 2.25 -3.29
C ARG A 239 5.84 3.21 -3.67
N THR A 240 5.40 4.05 -2.73
CA THR A 240 4.36 5.04 -2.99
C THR A 240 4.84 6.14 -3.93
N VAL A 241 6.03 6.70 -3.71
CA VAL A 241 6.59 7.73 -4.60
C VAL A 241 6.84 7.15 -5.99
N THR A 242 7.31 5.90 -6.09
CA THR A 242 7.49 5.22 -7.38
C THR A 242 6.16 5.11 -8.14
N GLU A 243 5.09 4.68 -7.48
CA GLU A 243 3.78 4.54 -8.13
C GLU A 243 3.16 5.90 -8.49
N ILE A 244 3.26 6.91 -7.63
CA ILE A 244 2.81 8.29 -7.96
C ILE A 244 3.57 8.80 -9.19
N THR A 245 4.89 8.60 -9.23
CA THR A 245 5.73 9.03 -10.35
C THR A 245 5.35 8.32 -11.63
N ARG A 246 5.05 7.01 -11.56
CA ARG A 246 4.56 6.23 -12.69
C ARG A 246 3.26 6.81 -13.26
N ARG A 247 2.29 7.13 -12.39
CA ARG A 247 1.03 7.78 -12.82
C ARG A 247 1.27 9.17 -13.40
N TYR A 248 2.21 9.94 -12.85
CA TYR A 248 2.55 11.25 -13.41
C TYR A 248 3.16 11.11 -14.80
N TYR A 249 4.11 10.19 -14.97
CA TYR A 249 4.67 9.88 -16.29
C TYR A 249 3.57 9.55 -17.31
N GLU A 250 2.63 8.67 -16.98
CA GLU A 250 1.52 8.31 -17.89
C GLU A 250 0.69 9.52 -18.32
N VAL A 251 0.31 10.39 -17.36
CA VAL A 251 -0.48 11.59 -17.65
C VAL A 251 0.31 12.61 -18.49
N ALA A 252 1.61 12.76 -18.21
CA ALA A 252 2.48 13.68 -18.95
C ALA A 252 2.72 13.19 -20.37
N ASP A 253 3.01 11.90 -20.57
CA ASP A 253 3.24 11.29 -21.88
C ASP A 253 1.98 11.33 -22.76
N GLU A 254 0.81 11.05 -22.19
CA GLU A 254 -0.47 11.21 -22.89
C GLU A 254 -0.65 12.67 -23.35
N LEU A 255 -0.40 13.65 -22.47
CA LEU A 255 -0.55 15.06 -22.80
C LEU A 255 0.42 15.53 -23.90
N VAL A 256 1.70 15.16 -23.79
CA VAL A 256 2.74 15.53 -24.77
C VAL A 256 2.47 14.86 -26.12
N SER A 257 2.11 13.58 -26.13
CA SER A 257 1.82 12.85 -27.37
C SER A 257 0.61 13.42 -28.12
N VAL A 258 -0.46 13.80 -27.39
CA VAL A 258 -1.64 14.45 -27.98
C VAL A 258 -1.30 15.84 -28.53
N ALA A 259 -0.52 16.63 -27.80
CA ALA A 259 -0.09 17.97 -28.25
C ALA A 259 0.72 17.88 -29.56
N ARG A 260 1.74 17.02 -29.61
CA ARG A 260 2.58 16.80 -30.80
C ARG A 260 1.78 16.31 -32.01
N ARG A 261 0.83 15.37 -31.82
CA ARG A 261 -0.05 14.89 -32.90
C ARG A 261 -0.95 16.00 -33.44
N THR A 262 -1.51 16.82 -32.55
CA THR A 262 -2.39 17.94 -32.93
C THR A 262 -1.62 18.98 -33.73
N GLU A 263 -0.42 19.35 -33.26
CA GLU A 263 0.45 20.29 -33.96
C GLU A 263 0.84 19.80 -35.35
N SER A 264 1.31 18.55 -35.48
CA SER A 264 1.68 17.99 -36.79
C SER A 264 0.50 17.97 -37.77
N SER A 265 -0.73 17.77 -37.28
CA SER A 265 -1.95 17.81 -38.09
C SER A 265 -2.28 19.23 -38.55
N ILE A 266 -2.14 20.23 -37.67
CA ILE A 266 -2.32 21.65 -38.01
C ILE A 266 -1.26 22.09 -39.02
N GLN A 267 0.00 21.67 -38.84
CA GLN A 267 1.09 22.00 -39.74
C GLN A 267 0.86 21.41 -41.14
N LYS A 268 0.44 20.14 -41.24
CA LYS A 268 0.04 19.51 -42.51
C LYS A 268 -1.12 20.23 -43.18
N PHE A 269 -2.14 20.63 -42.41
CA PHE A 269 -3.28 21.38 -42.92
C PHE A 269 -2.86 22.75 -43.47
N ARG A 270 -2.02 23.50 -42.73
CA ARG A 270 -1.44 24.78 -43.17
C ARG A 270 -0.61 24.63 -44.45
N GLN A 271 0.25 23.62 -44.52
CA GLN A 271 1.04 23.32 -45.73
C GLN A 271 0.15 22.98 -46.94
N ASN A 272 -0.91 22.20 -46.74
CA ASN A 272 -1.86 21.85 -47.81
C ASN A 272 -2.70 23.05 -48.26
N ALA A 273 -3.07 23.96 -47.35
CA ALA A 273 -3.74 25.20 -47.68
C ALA A 273 -2.83 26.15 -48.48
N GLN A 274 -1.56 26.29 -48.08
CA GLN A 274 -0.55 27.08 -48.80
C GLN A 274 -0.27 26.55 -50.21
N LYS A 275 -0.23 25.23 -50.40
CA LYS A 275 -0.11 24.61 -51.74
C LYS A 275 -1.29 24.92 -52.65
N ARG A 276 -2.49 25.20 -52.12
CA ARG A 276 -3.69 25.55 -52.90
C ARG A 276 -3.79 27.02 -53.25
N THR A 277 -3.17 27.92 -52.49
CA THR A 277 -3.31 29.38 -52.66
C THR A 277 -2.11 30.06 -53.32
N GLY A 278 -1.02 29.36 -53.63
CA GLY A 278 0.09 29.88 -54.43
C GLY A 278 0.87 31.04 -53.77
N ALA A 279 0.71 31.26 -52.47
CA ALA A 279 1.38 32.34 -51.74
C ALA A 279 2.83 31.95 -51.38
N ALA A 280 3.79 32.78 -51.79
CA ALA A 280 5.21 32.62 -51.49
C ALA A 280 5.52 32.81 -49.99
N SER A 281 6.56 32.11 -49.55
CA SER A 281 7.09 32.02 -48.19
C SER A 281 7.49 33.39 -47.62
N GLY A 282 6.75 33.86 -46.61
CA GLY A 282 7.09 35.07 -45.86
C GLY A 282 6.50 35.02 -44.46
N ALA A 283 7.20 34.35 -43.55
CA ALA A 283 7.23 34.52 -42.09
C ALA A 283 7.67 33.19 -41.46
N SER A 284 8.97 33.03 -41.25
CA SER A 284 9.46 32.13 -40.21
C SER A 284 9.13 32.76 -38.87
N ASP A 285 7.91 32.57 -38.39
CA ASP A 285 7.59 32.87 -37.01
C ASP A 285 8.42 31.90 -36.15
N GLN A 286 9.58 32.36 -35.69
CA GLN A 286 10.37 31.80 -34.59
C GLN A 286 9.64 31.92 -33.24
N ASN A 287 8.30 31.87 -33.27
CA ASN A 287 7.47 31.81 -32.10
C ASN A 287 7.49 30.35 -31.62
N VAL A 288 8.08 30.15 -30.44
CA VAL A 288 8.07 28.88 -29.71
C VAL A 288 6.67 28.25 -29.78
N SER A 289 6.59 27.00 -30.22
CA SER A 289 5.31 26.33 -30.45
C SER A 289 4.51 26.24 -29.15
N GLU A 290 3.18 26.23 -29.25
CA GLU A 290 2.31 25.97 -28.10
C GLU A 290 2.67 24.65 -27.41
N THR A 291 3.03 23.63 -28.20
CA THR A 291 3.53 22.34 -27.71
C THR A 291 4.83 22.49 -26.93
N ASP A 292 5.75 23.33 -27.41
CA ASP A 292 7.01 23.60 -26.72
C ASP A 292 6.78 24.32 -25.40
N LYS A 293 5.86 25.31 -25.35
CA LYS A 293 5.47 25.96 -24.09
C LYS A 293 4.91 24.98 -23.07
N MET A 294 4.08 24.02 -23.53
CA MET A 294 3.55 22.95 -22.68
C MET A 294 4.65 22.03 -22.16
N CYS A 295 5.60 21.63 -23.02
CA CYS A 295 6.76 20.82 -22.61
C CYS A 295 7.66 21.56 -21.61
N ILE A 296 7.91 22.86 -21.82
CA ILE A 296 8.68 23.69 -20.88
C ILE A 296 7.97 23.78 -19.52
N GLN A 297 6.64 23.96 -19.49
CA GLN A 297 5.89 23.95 -18.22
C GLN A 297 6.05 22.61 -17.51
N LEU A 298 5.80 21.50 -18.20
CA LEU A 298 5.95 20.16 -17.62
C LEU A 298 7.37 19.86 -17.15
N PHE A 299 8.38 20.41 -17.84
CA PHE A 299 9.77 20.28 -17.42
C PHE A 299 10.05 21.02 -16.11
N LEU A 300 9.57 22.25 -15.96
CA LEU A 300 9.67 22.99 -14.70
C LEU A 300 8.92 22.28 -13.57
N ASP A 301 7.75 21.71 -13.88
CA ASP A 301 6.94 20.94 -12.94
C ASP A 301 7.67 19.66 -12.50
N THR A 302 8.33 18.98 -13.43
CA THR A 302 9.11 17.77 -13.16
C THR A 302 10.36 18.07 -12.33
N GLN A 303 11.04 19.19 -12.59
CA GLN A 303 12.17 19.65 -11.77
C GLN A 303 11.76 19.88 -10.32
N GLU A 304 10.66 20.61 -10.10
CA GLU A 304 10.17 20.87 -8.74
C GLU A 304 9.68 19.57 -8.07
N TYR A 305 9.00 18.71 -8.82
CA TYR A 305 8.60 17.39 -8.33
C TYR A 305 9.81 16.57 -7.87
N GLY A 306 10.89 16.56 -8.65
CA GLY A 306 12.14 15.91 -8.27
C GLY A 306 12.76 16.51 -7.00
N ARG A 307 12.74 17.84 -6.83
CA ARG A 307 13.24 18.47 -5.59
C ARG A 307 12.43 18.03 -4.39
N ASN A 308 11.11 17.90 -4.55
CA ASN A 308 10.23 17.40 -3.51
C ASN A 308 10.51 15.92 -3.18
N ILE A 309 10.85 15.09 -4.16
CA ILE A 309 11.33 13.71 -3.93
C ILE A 309 12.64 13.73 -3.12
N SER A 310 13.61 14.56 -3.51
CA SER A 310 14.89 14.73 -2.79
C SER A 310 14.69 15.19 -1.34
N ALA A 311 13.73 16.09 -1.11
CA ALA A 311 13.38 16.56 0.23
C ALA A 311 12.78 15.48 1.15
N LEU A 312 12.25 14.39 0.58
CA LEU A 312 11.81 13.20 1.32
C LEU A 312 12.94 12.19 1.56
N GLY A 313 14.15 12.46 1.09
CA GLY A 313 15.32 11.60 1.27
C GLY A 313 15.52 10.53 0.18
N LEU A 314 14.72 10.57 -0.89
CA LEU A 314 14.89 9.69 -2.06
C LEU A 314 15.70 10.38 -3.15
N LYS A 315 16.43 9.62 -3.97
CA LYS A 315 17.11 10.17 -5.16
C LYS A 315 16.22 9.97 -6.40
N PRO A 316 15.79 11.05 -7.09
CA PRO A 316 14.93 10.91 -8.27
C PRO A 316 15.56 10.04 -9.38
N ALA A 317 16.88 10.10 -9.54
CA ALA A 317 17.62 9.31 -10.53
C ALA A 317 17.55 7.79 -10.30
N ASP A 318 17.29 7.36 -9.05
CA ASP A 318 17.16 5.93 -8.70
C ASP A 318 15.75 5.40 -8.97
N ILE A 319 14.79 6.26 -9.37
CA ILE A 319 13.41 5.90 -9.67
C ILE A 319 13.24 5.83 -11.19
N PRO A 320 13.12 4.63 -11.80
CA PRO A 320 13.03 4.49 -13.26
C PRO A 320 11.89 5.29 -13.89
N ALA A 321 10.73 5.34 -13.22
CA ALA A 321 9.59 6.12 -13.68
C ALA A 321 9.88 7.64 -13.72
N TYR A 322 10.71 8.15 -12.81
CA TYR A 322 11.13 9.56 -12.82
C TYR A 322 12.05 9.83 -14.00
N CYS A 323 12.99 8.92 -14.29
CA CYS A 323 13.86 9.00 -15.45
C CYS A 323 13.04 9.03 -16.76
N SER A 324 12.01 8.19 -16.89
CA SER A 324 11.09 8.23 -18.03
C SER A 324 10.30 9.53 -18.11
N LEU A 325 9.78 10.03 -16.98
CA LEU A 325 9.12 11.34 -16.91
C LEU A 325 10.05 12.47 -17.37
N TRP A 326 11.28 12.49 -16.88
CA TRP A 326 12.30 13.46 -17.27
C TRP A 326 12.57 13.41 -18.78
N GLN A 327 12.81 12.23 -19.34
CA GLN A 327 13.07 12.06 -20.76
C GLN A 327 11.88 12.50 -21.63
N CYS A 328 10.65 12.33 -21.16
CA CYS A 328 9.44 12.73 -21.88
C CYS A 328 9.36 14.26 -22.08
N VAL A 329 9.77 15.03 -21.06
CA VAL A 329 9.50 16.48 -21.00
C VAL A 329 10.75 17.35 -21.12
N ALA A 330 11.94 16.80 -20.87
CA ALA A 330 13.18 17.56 -20.88
C ALA A 330 13.59 18.02 -22.31
N PRO A 331 14.16 19.22 -22.44
CA PRO A 331 14.84 19.67 -23.66
C PRO A 331 15.94 18.70 -24.10
N ALA A 332 16.18 18.59 -25.41
CA ALA A 332 17.10 17.61 -25.99
C ALA A 332 18.53 17.65 -25.40
N ASP A 333 19.00 18.85 -25.04
CA ASP A 333 20.31 19.09 -24.42
C ASP A 333 20.38 18.65 -22.93
N ARG A 334 19.23 18.41 -22.28
CA ARG A 334 19.15 18.05 -20.86
C ARG A 334 18.54 16.67 -20.58
N GLN A 335 18.15 15.92 -21.61
CA GLN A 335 17.53 14.60 -21.46
C GLN A 335 18.42 13.57 -20.76
N ASN A 336 19.75 13.68 -20.90
CA ASN A 336 20.72 12.73 -20.35
C ASN A 336 21.28 13.15 -18.98
N THR A 337 20.85 14.27 -18.41
CA THR A 337 21.41 14.80 -17.17
C THR A 337 20.30 15.25 -16.22
N ILE A 338 20.01 14.40 -15.23
CA ILE A 338 19.06 14.70 -14.16
C ILE A 338 19.80 15.48 -13.08
N ASN A 339 19.71 16.82 -13.13
CA ASN A 339 20.19 17.71 -12.07
C ASN A 339 18.96 18.33 -11.41
N VAL A 340 18.69 17.92 -10.18
CA VAL A 340 17.48 18.27 -9.43
C VAL A 340 17.85 18.78 -8.05
#